data_AF-A0ABD1Q4G2-F1
#
_entry.id   AF-A0ABD1Q4G2-F1
#
_cell.length_a   1.000
_cell.length_b   1.000
_cell.length_c   1.000
_cell.angle_alpha   90.00
_cell.angle_beta   90.00
_cell.angle_gamma   90.00
#
_symmetry.space_group_name_H-M   'P 1'
#
loop_
_entity.id
_entity.type
_entity.pdbx_description
1 polymer ?
#
loop_
_entity_poly.entity_id
_entity_poly.type
_entity_poly.pdbx_seq_one_letter_code
_entity_poly.pdbx_strand_id
1 'polypeptide(L)'
;MNIEKSDYLIGWRCDLQYHSCPIVQPPMVIHTARTDLDFHDQEQMKAEFWECLIRFFVCLVLASYEKQLYCYLPNQTPDGLVELRKEELIRLRGDGTGERKEWDRIYDYDYYNDLGNPDKGLEYIRPILGGSQLYPYPRRLRTGRPSSNHDFRTESRPESFNIDIYAPPDERFSPKKQSELISNAIQAAMCLVIPEAKAMFKEGSSHFESFNEIAQLFTSTRDQGEEECVVKNLKRAVPDDFLKKIKQVIKKNPVKFPLPEIIAGNKFVWMDDDEFGRQMLAGINPTVIQCLQRFPPKSRNGVKSSIKQSDIDRT
;
A
#
# COMPACT_ATOMS: atom_id res chain seq x y z
N MET A 1 10.01 52.92 -6.99
CA MET A 1 8.82 52.24 -7.53
C MET A 1 8.47 51.16 -6.53
N ASN A 2 7.32 51.32 -5.89
CA ASN A 2 6.97 50.66 -4.62
C ASN A 2 6.82 49.15 -4.80
N ILE A 3 7.47 48.40 -3.92
CA ILE A 3 7.25 46.97 -3.74
C ILE A 3 6.20 46.84 -2.63
N GLU A 4 4.95 46.61 -3.02
CA GLU A 4 3.90 46.20 -2.08
C GLU A 4 4.21 44.77 -1.63
N LYS A 5 4.40 44.60 -0.32
CA LYS A 5 4.36 43.30 0.36
C LYS A 5 2.89 42.89 0.46
N SER A 6 2.48 41.83 -0.23
CA SER A 6 1.23 41.13 0.08
C SER A 6 1.54 39.98 1.04
N ASP A 7 1.06 40.12 2.28
CA ASP A 7 1.06 39.07 3.28
C ASP A 7 0.00 38.02 2.91
N TYR A 8 0.42 36.89 2.34
CA TYR A 8 -0.44 35.72 2.20
C TYR A 8 -0.42 34.91 3.51
N LEU A 9 -1.28 35.29 4.45
CA LEU A 9 -1.68 34.46 5.58
C LEU A 9 -2.59 33.33 5.07
N ILE A 10 -2.05 32.13 4.90
CA ILE A 10 -2.86 30.91 4.66
C ILE A 10 -3.38 30.44 6.02
N GLY A 11 -4.49 31.05 6.46
CA GLY A 11 -5.29 30.55 7.56
C GLY A 11 -6.22 29.43 7.08
N TRP A 12 -6.06 28.23 7.62
CA TRP A 12 -7.04 27.16 7.43
C TRP A 12 -8.30 27.48 8.25
N ARG A 13 -9.28 28.11 7.61
CA ARG A 13 -10.64 28.22 8.14
C ARG A 13 -11.41 26.97 7.69
N CYS A 14 -11.66 26.05 8.61
CA CYS A 14 -12.62 24.97 8.38
C CYS A 14 -14.04 25.56 8.41
N ASP A 15 -14.50 26.07 7.27
CA ASP A 15 -15.92 26.31 7.05
C ASP A 15 -16.60 24.96 6.73
N LEU A 16 -16.91 24.20 7.79
CA LEU A 16 -17.87 23.11 7.73
C LEU A 16 -19.28 23.72 7.61
N GLN A 17 -19.67 24.10 6.40
CA GLN A 17 -21.08 24.24 6.07
C GLN A 17 -21.72 22.86 6.12
N TYR A 18 -22.28 22.51 7.28
CA TYR A 18 -23.25 21.44 7.39
C TYR A 18 -24.48 21.85 6.58
N HIS A 19 -24.59 21.32 5.37
CA HIS A 19 -25.89 21.25 4.70
C HIS A 19 -26.78 20.36 5.55
N SER A 20 -27.66 21.02 6.29
CA SER A 20 -28.82 20.42 6.96
C SER A 20 -29.57 19.58 5.95
N CYS A 21 -29.41 18.25 6.01
CA CYS A 21 -30.24 17.33 5.26
C CYS A 21 -31.60 17.28 5.98
N PRO A 22 -32.71 17.74 5.36
CA PRO A 22 -34.00 17.63 6.00
C PRO A 22 -34.36 16.15 6.11
N ILE A 23 -34.57 15.70 7.35
CA ILE A 23 -35.17 14.40 7.64
C ILE A 23 -36.59 14.45 7.10
N VAL A 24 -36.77 14.06 5.84
CA VAL A 24 -38.09 13.71 5.31
C VAL A 24 -38.44 12.37 5.94
N GLN A 25 -39.23 12.40 7.02
CA GLN A 25 -39.87 11.21 7.56
C GLN A 25 -40.75 10.62 6.45
N PRO A 26 -40.55 9.36 6.03
CA PRO A 26 -41.59 8.68 5.26
C PRO A 26 -42.79 8.47 6.21
N PRO A 27 -44.04 8.70 5.75
CA PRO A 27 -45.21 8.35 6.54
C PRO A 27 -45.19 6.85 6.79
N MET A 28 -45.22 6.47 8.06
CA MET A 28 -45.42 5.10 8.49
C MET A 28 -46.88 4.73 8.19
N VAL A 29 -47.14 4.21 6.98
CA VAL A 29 -48.44 3.63 6.65
C VAL A 29 -48.51 2.27 7.34
N ILE A 30 -49.22 2.21 8.46
CA ILE A 30 -49.57 0.95 9.11
C ILE A 30 -50.63 0.28 8.24
N HIS A 31 -50.21 -0.61 7.34
CA HIS A 31 -51.13 -1.60 6.79
C HIS A 31 -51.47 -2.59 7.90
N THR A 32 -52.73 -2.59 8.33
CA THR A 32 -53.30 -3.70 9.11
C THR A 32 -53.38 -4.94 8.22
N ALA A 33 -52.26 -5.66 8.12
CA ALA A 33 -52.23 -7.02 7.61
C ALA A 33 -52.56 -7.96 8.77
N ARG A 34 -53.76 -8.54 8.71
CA ARG A 34 -54.19 -9.65 9.55
C ARG A 34 -53.53 -10.91 9.00
N THR A 35 -52.53 -11.45 9.68
CA THR A 35 -51.99 -12.79 9.44
C THR A 35 -51.29 -13.27 10.70
N ASP A 36 -51.67 -14.47 11.13
CA ASP A 36 -51.04 -15.23 12.20
C ASP A 36 -49.52 -15.30 11.97
N LEU A 37 -48.75 -14.66 12.85
CA LEU A 37 -47.29 -14.74 12.90
C LEU A 37 -46.90 -15.82 13.91
N ASP A 38 -46.20 -16.84 13.44
CA ASP A 38 -45.67 -17.91 14.28
C ASP A 38 -44.77 -17.34 15.39
N PHE A 39 -44.76 -18.01 16.54
CA PHE A 39 -44.01 -17.61 17.74
C PHE A 39 -42.51 -17.38 17.49
N HIS A 40 -41.97 -17.99 16.42
CA HIS A 40 -40.58 -17.88 16.00
C HIS A 40 -40.25 -16.52 15.35
N ASP A 41 -41.17 -15.93 14.57
CA ASP A 41 -40.99 -14.60 13.94
C ASP A 41 -41.07 -13.46 14.95
N GLN A 42 -41.82 -13.64 16.04
CA GLN A 42 -41.91 -12.69 17.15
C GLN A 42 -40.59 -12.57 17.94
N GLU A 43 -39.92 -13.70 18.18
CA GLU A 43 -38.61 -13.72 18.85
C GLU A 43 -37.51 -13.11 17.96
N GLN A 44 -37.56 -13.37 16.65
CA GLN A 44 -36.60 -12.82 15.71
C GLN A 44 -36.75 -11.29 15.55
N MET A 45 -37.97 -10.78 15.45
CA MET A 45 -38.21 -9.32 15.48
C MET A 45 -37.77 -8.67 16.78
N LYS A 46 -37.97 -9.33 17.94
CA LYS A 46 -37.48 -8.81 19.22
C LYS A 46 -35.96 -8.77 19.25
N ALA A 47 -35.29 -9.79 18.75
CA ALA A 47 -33.82 -9.82 18.66
C ALA A 47 -33.29 -8.70 17.76
N GLU A 48 -33.88 -8.49 16.58
CA GLU A 48 -33.53 -7.39 15.68
C GLU A 48 -33.82 -6.00 16.28
N PHE A 49 -34.92 -5.88 17.03
CA PHE A 49 -35.27 -4.66 17.75
C PHE A 49 -34.29 -4.35 18.89
N TRP A 50 -33.88 -5.36 19.67
CA TRP A 50 -32.88 -5.22 20.72
C TRP A 50 -31.49 -4.92 20.14
N GLU A 51 -31.08 -5.54 19.04
CA GLU A 51 -29.85 -5.21 18.30
C GLU A 51 -29.85 -3.75 17.81
N CYS A 52 -30.96 -3.28 17.23
CA CYS A 52 -31.12 -1.88 16.84
C CYS A 52 -31.06 -0.94 18.04
N LEU A 53 -31.71 -1.28 19.15
CA LEU A 53 -31.67 -0.50 20.40
C LEU A 53 -30.27 -0.42 20.99
N ILE A 54 -29.53 -1.53 21.02
CA ILE A 54 -28.14 -1.58 21.50
C ILE A 54 -27.25 -0.71 20.61
N ARG A 55 -27.37 -0.83 19.28
CA ARG A 55 -26.62 0.01 18.35
C ARG A 55 -26.97 1.49 18.50
N PHE A 56 -28.25 1.81 18.69
CA PHE A 56 -28.70 3.19 18.90
C PHE A 56 -28.19 3.75 20.22
N PHE A 57 -28.18 2.97 21.30
CA PHE A 57 -27.63 3.36 22.59
C PHE A 57 -26.12 3.54 22.56
N VAL A 58 -25.37 2.63 21.91
CA VAL A 58 -23.91 2.76 21.73
C VAL A 58 -23.59 4.03 20.92
N CYS A 59 -24.33 4.28 19.84
CA CYS A 59 -24.18 5.51 19.05
C CYS A 59 -24.52 6.77 19.86
N LEU A 60 -25.58 6.76 20.68
CA LEU A 60 -25.96 7.90 21.54
C LEU A 60 -24.95 8.16 22.66
N VAL A 61 -24.45 7.11 23.30
CA VAL A 61 -23.41 7.21 24.34
C VAL A 61 -22.11 7.74 23.75
N LEU A 62 -21.74 7.29 22.55
CA LEU A 62 -20.56 7.80 21.84
C LEU A 62 -20.75 9.22 21.28
N ALA A 63 -21.97 9.58 20.86
CA ALA A 63 -22.29 10.91 20.32
C ALA A 63 -22.48 11.98 21.40
N SER A 64 -22.80 11.60 22.65
CA SER A 64 -22.93 12.54 23.77
C SER A 64 -21.59 12.97 24.37
N TYR A 65 -20.50 12.26 24.05
CA TYR A 65 -19.15 12.73 24.32
C TYR A 65 -18.71 13.67 23.21
N GLU A 66 -18.95 14.96 23.41
CA GLU A 66 -18.18 16.01 22.75
C GLU A 66 -16.71 15.77 23.14
N LYS A 67 -15.96 15.03 22.31
CA LYS A 67 -14.56 14.67 22.58
C LYS A 67 -13.72 15.93 22.53
N GLN A 68 -13.66 16.65 23.63
CA GLN A 68 -12.68 17.69 23.84
C GLN A 68 -11.32 16.98 23.93
N LEU A 69 -10.53 17.11 22.86
CA LEU A 69 -9.24 16.44 22.74
C LEU A 69 -8.22 17.20 23.59
N TYR A 70 -7.83 16.61 24.71
CA TYR A 70 -6.80 17.17 25.58
C TYR A 70 -5.47 16.44 25.37
N CYS A 71 -4.38 17.19 25.26
CA CYS A 71 -3.03 16.65 25.10
C CYS A 71 -2.20 16.96 26.35
N TYR A 72 -1.71 15.93 27.01
CA TYR A 72 -0.89 16.05 28.23
C TYR A 72 0.46 15.37 28.06
N LEU A 73 1.54 16.05 28.46
CA LEU A 73 2.83 15.39 28.71
C LEU A 73 2.69 14.38 29.87
N PRO A 74 3.57 13.37 29.98
CA PRO A 74 3.47 12.38 31.06
C PRO A 74 3.38 13.00 32.46
N ASN A 75 4.17 14.04 32.73
CA ASN A 75 4.21 14.77 34.01
C ASN A 75 3.03 15.74 34.24
N GLN A 76 2.15 15.92 33.25
CA GLN A 76 0.95 16.78 33.32
C GLN A 76 -0.34 15.95 33.26
N THR A 77 -0.23 14.63 33.21
CA THR A 77 -1.40 13.75 33.18
C THR A 77 -2.14 13.90 34.51
N PRO A 78 -3.46 14.21 34.52
CA PRO A 78 -4.23 14.29 35.75
C PRO A 78 -4.08 13.01 36.58
N ASP A 79 -3.94 13.14 37.90
CA ASP A 79 -3.57 12.01 38.78
C ASP A 79 -4.48 10.79 38.61
N GLY A 80 -5.79 11.00 38.44
CA GLY A 80 -6.78 9.93 38.22
C GLY A 80 -6.62 9.17 36.88
N LEU A 81 -5.86 9.70 35.93
CA LEU A 81 -5.62 9.10 34.61
C LEU A 81 -4.19 8.54 34.45
N VAL A 82 -3.29 8.79 35.40
CA VAL A 82 -1.88 8.36 35.32
C VAL A 82 -1.77 6.85 35.14
N GLU A 83 -2.55 6.08 35.91
CA GLU A 83 -2.47 4.62 35.86
C GLU A 83 -3.15 4.04 34.61
N LEU A 84 -4.30 4.59 34.21
CA LEU A 84 -4.95 4.22 32.95
C LEU A 84 -4.03 4.45 31.75
N ARG A 85 -3.28 5.57 31.74
CA ARG A 85 -2.28 5.86 30.69
C ARG A 85 -1.18 4.80 30.66
N LYS A 86 -0.67 4.37 31.81
CA LYS A 86 0.37 3.32 31.89
C LYS A 86 -0.16 1.96 31.47
N GLU A 87 -1.34 1.58 31.94
CA GLU A 87 -1.99 0.31 31.58
C GLU A 87 -2.20 0.22 30.07
N GLU A 88 -2.69 1.27 29.42
CA GLU A 88 -2.85 1.28 27.96
C GLU A 88 -1.51 1.13 27.26
N LEU A 89 -0.46 1.82 27.71
CA LEU A 89 0.88 1.66 27.13
C LEU A 89 1.45 0.25 27.30
N ILE A 90 1.15 -0.45 28.40
CA ILE A 90 1.54 -1.84 28.61
C ILE A 90 0.77 -2.75 27.65
N ARG A 91 -0.55 -2.55 27.51
CA ARG A 91 -1.39 -3.31 26.56
C ARG A 91 -0.90 -3.13 25.12
N LEU A 92 -0.56 -1.91 24.72
CA LEU A 92 -0.05 -1.61 23.38
C LEU A 92 1.33 -2.24 23.10
N ARG A 93 2.17 -2.45 24.11
CA ARG A 93 3.47 -3.15 23.94
C ARG A 93 3.31 -4.67 23.90
N GLY A 94 2.35 -5.20 24.64
CA GLY A 94 2.20 -6.64 24.85
C GLY A 94 3.40 -7.24 25.59
N ASP A 95 3.61 -8.53 25.38
CA ASP A 95 4.56 -9.37 26.13
C ASP A 95 5.72 -9.92 25.27
N GLY A 96 5.74 -9.61 23.98
CA GLY A 96 6.71 -10.10 23.01
C GLY A 96 6.53 -11.55 22.56
N THR A 97 5.41 -12.22 22.92
CA THR A 97 5.21 -13.65 22.64
C THR A 97 3.95 -13.93 21.82
N GLY A 98 3.83 -15.13 21.25
CA GLY A 98 2.63 -15.53 20.52
C GLY A 98 2.44 -14.85 19.15
N GLU A 99 1.53 -15.42 18.37
CA GLU A 99 1.15 -14.94 17.04
C GLU A 99 0.12 -13.83 17.14
N ARG A 100 0.33 -12.75 16.39
CA ARG A 100 -0.58 -11.60 16.37
C ARG A 100 -1.89 -11.91 15.66
N LYS A 101 -3.00 -11.51 16.28
CA LYS A 101 -4.36 -11.71 15.77
C LYS A 101 -4.96 -10.43 15.23
N GLU A 102 -6.05 -10.57 14.48
CA GLU A 102 -6.63 -9.45 13.75
C GLU A 102 -7.06 -8.28 14.63
N TRP A 103 -7.57 -8.56 15.82
CA TRP A 103 -8.03 -7.57 16.80
C TRP A 103 -6.91 -7.05 17.73
N ASP A 104 -5.69 -7.60 17.64
CA ASP A 104 -4.60 -7.20 18.54
C ASP A 104 -4.10 -5.79 18.20
N ARG A 105 -4.06 -4.91 19.20
CA ARG A 105 -3.48 -3.55 19.10
C ARG A 105 -2.05 -3.52 19.65
N ILE A 106 -1.24 -4.52 19.31
CA ILE A 106 0.10 -4.69 19.90
C ILE A 106 1.19 -4.27 18.90
N TYR A 107 2.06 -3.39 19.36
CA TYR A 107 3.20 -2.83 18.63
C TYR A 107 4.49 -3.34 19.24
N ASP A 108 5.18 -4.20 18.49
CA ASP A 108 6.46 -4.78 18.89
C ASP A 108 7.37 -4.96 17.67
N TYR A 109 8.65 -5.22 17.91
CA TYR A 109 9.69 -5.23 16.89
C TYR A 109 10.13 -6.64 16.49
N ASP A 110 10.44 -6.79 15.22
CA ASP A 110 11.11 -7.98 14.69
C ASP A 110 12.08 -7.61 13.55
N TYR A 111 12.89 -8.58 13.15
CA TYR A 111 13.79 -8.50 12.01
C TYR A 111 13.07 -8.81 10.70
N TYR A 112 13.68 -8.48 9.56
CA TYR A 112 13.22 -8.95 8.27
C TYR A 112 13.71 -10.39 8.03
N ASN A 113 13.13 -11.32 8.76
CA ASN A 113 13.31 -12.76 8.65
C ASN A 113 12.11 -13.45 7.97
N ASP A 114 11.21 -12.69 7.35
CA ASP A 114 9.94 -13.14 6.76
C ASP A 114 9.90 -12.96 5.23
N LEU A 115 11.03 -12.60 4.63
CA LEU A 115 11.15 -12.36 3.18
C LEU A 115 11.44 -13.66 2.39
N GLY A 116 12.17 -14.61 2.99
CA GLY A 116 12.52 -15.89 2.39
C GLY A 116 11.42 -16.94 2.55
N ASN A 117 11.53 -18.04 1.81
CA ASN A 117 10.67 -19.22 2.00
C ASN A 117 11.49 -20.52 1.86
N PRO A 118 12.23 -20.92 2.91
CA PRO A 118 13.10 -22.10 2.89
C PRO A 118 12.35 -23.39 2.58
N ASP A 119 11.07 -23.46 2.95
CA ASP A 119 10.22 -24.63 2.74
C ASP A 119 9.92 -24.92 1.26
N LYS A 120 10.12 -23.94 0.38
CA LYS A 120 9.97 -24.12 -1.08
C LYS A 120 11.24 -24.58 -1.79
N GLY A 121 12.40 -24.51 -1.15
CA GLY A 121 13.68 -24.84 -1.78
C GLY A 121 14.81 -23.84 -1.48
N LEU A 122 16.03 -24.23 -1.83
CA LEU A 122 17.26 -23.48 -1.53
C LEU A 122 17.29 -22.11 -2.23
N GLU A 123 16.69 -21.98 -3.40
CA GLU A 123 16.60 -20.74 -4.18
C GLU A 123 15.71 -19.67 -3.54
N TYR A 124 14.88 -20.06 -2.58
CA TYR A 124 13.97 -19.17 -1.85
C TYR A 124 14.52 -18.73 -0.49
N ILE A 125 15.70 -19.21 -0.10
CA ILE A 125 16.37 -18.78 1.13
C ILE A 125 16.86 -17.35 0.97
N ARG A 126 16.65 -16.51 1.98
CA ARG A 126 17.12 -15.12 2.02
C ARG A 126 17.82 -14.86 3.35
N PRO A 127 18.87 -14.01 3.38
CA PRO A 127 19.49 -13.61 4.63
C PRO A 127 18.51 -12.78 5.47
N ILE A 128 18.60 -12.93 6.79
CA ILE A 128 17.84 -12.11 7.74
C ILE A 128 18.44 -10.71 7.77
N LEU A 129 17.61 -9.68 7.54
CA LEU A 129 18.05 -8.29 7.60
C LEU A 129 17.73 -7.68 8.97
N GLY A 130 18.77 -7.17 9.63
CA GLY A 130 18.74 -6.64 10.99
C GLY A 130 19.38 -7.58 12.02
N GLY A 131 19.80 -7.03 13.17
CA GLY A 131 20.36 -7.80 14.29
C GLY A 131 21.78 -8.31 14.09
N SER A 132 22.39 -8.10 12.92
CA SER A 132 23.77 -8.42 12.64
C SER A 132 24.53 -7.21 12.11
N GLN A 133 25.85 -7.17 12.32
CA GLN A 133 26.72 -6.16 11.72
C GLN A 133 26.88 -6.34 10.21
N LEU A 134 26.72 -7.57 9.72
CA LEU A 134 26.84 -7.89 8.29
C LEU A 134 25.63 -7.39 7.49
N TYR A 135 24.44 -7.50 8.06
CA TYR A 135 23.18 -7.06 7.45
C TYR A 135 22.43 -6.12 8.40
N PRO A 136 22.93 -4.89 8.64
CA PRO A 136 22.22 -3.92 9.45
C PRO A 136 20.95 -3.47 8.71
N TYR A 137 19.82 -3.44 9.42
CA TYR A 137 18.55 -3.01 8.85
C TYR A 137 17.59 -2.53 9.93
N PRO A 138 16.69 -1.56 9.64
CA PRO A 138 15.60 -1.19 10.53
C PRO A 138 14.77 -2.40 10.97
N ARG A 139 14.13 -2.29 12.14
CA ARG A 139 13.14 -3.28 12.59
C ARG A 139 11.82 -3.05 11.87
N ARG A 140 11.05 -4.12 11.74
CA ARG A 140 9.66 -4.10 11.31
C ARG A 140 8.73 -4.39 12.48
N LEU A 141 7.43 -4.29 12.23
CA LEU A 141 6.40 -4.77 13.14
C LEU A 141 6.47 -6.30 13.27
N ARG A 142 6.47 -6.79 14.52
CA ARG A 142 6.40 -8.21 14.86
C ARG A 142 5.04 -8.80 14.51
N THR A 143 5.06 -9.95 13.84
CA THR A 143 3.86 -10.71 13.46
C THR A 143 3.75 -12.02 14.24
N GLY A 144 4.89 -12.62 14.60
CA GLY A 144 4.94 -13.78 15.50
C GLY A 144 4.34 -15.06 14.92
N ARG A 145 4.28 -15.19 13.59
CA ARG A 145 3.88 -16.46 12.95
C ARG A 145 4.91 -17.56 13.28
N PRO A 146 4.52 -18.83 13.14
CA PRO A 146 5.45 -19.95 13.34
C PRO A 146 6.70 -19.82 12.46
N SER A 147 7.81 -20.40 12.88
CA SER A 147 9.00 -20.51 12.04
C SER A 147 8.76 -21.44 10.84
N SER A 148 9.58 -21.29 9.81
CA SER A 148 9.70 -22.25 8.72
C SER A 148 10.14 -23.63 9.24
N ASN A 149 9.76 -24.70 8.54
CA ASN A 149 10.14 -26.07 8.94
C ASN A 149 11.62 -26.33 8.67
N HIS A 150 12.18 -25.72 7.62
CA HIS A 150 13.57 -25.90 7.22
C HIS A 150 14.56 -24.90 7.84
N ASP A 151 14.09 -23.77 8.37
CA ASP A 151 14.91 -22.80 9.11
C ASP A 151 14.11 -22.14 10.25
N PHE A 152 14.46 -22.49 11.50
CA PHE A 152 13.79 -21.97 12.70
C PHE A 152 13.95 -20.46 12.90
N ARG A 153 14.92 -19.83 12.22
CA ARG A 153 15.18 -18.39 12.33
C ARG A 153 14.34 -17.58 11.35
N THR A 154 13.79 -18.23 10.33
CA THR A 154 12.96 -17.63 9.29
C THR A 154 11.50 -17.79 9.68
N GLU A 155 10.75 -16.69 9.69
CA GLU A 155 9.30 -16.72 9.94
C GLU A 155 8.59 -17.30 8.71
N SER A 156 7.65 -18.22 8.94
CA SER A 156 6.85 -18.80 7.88
C SER A 156 5.99 -17.73 7.20
N ARG A 157 5.81 -17.89 5.88
CA ARG A 157 5.04 -16.97 5.07
C ARG A 157 3.68 -17.60 4.72
N PRO A 158 2.57 -16.86 4.84
CA PRO A 158 1.30 -17.29 4.24
C PRO A 158 1.46 -17.46 2.71
N GLU A 159 0.54 -18.19 2.09
CA GLU A 159 0.59 -18.49 0.66
C GLU A 159 0.83 -17.24 -0.22
N SER A 160 1.45 -17.46 -1.38
CA SER A 160 2.30 -16.54 -2.16
C SER A 160 1.72 -15.17 -2.55
N PHE A 161 0.46 -14.85 -2.22
CA PHE A 161 -0.19 -13.58 -2.56
C PHE A 161 -1.07 -13.01 -1.43
N ASN A 162 -0.91 -13.51 -0.19
CA ASN A 162 -1.58 -12.88 0.93
C ASN A 162 -0.90 -11.55 1.29
N ILE A 163 -1.54 -10.44 0.90
CA ILE A 163 -1.10 -9.09 1.25
C ILE A 163 -1.59 -8.64 2.63
N ASP A 164 -2.43 -9.46 3.29
CA ASP A 164 -3.00 -9.18 4.60
C ASP A 164 -2.07 -9.74 5.69
N ILE A 165 -0.86 -9.17 5.73
CA ILE A 165 0.08 -9.39 6.82
C ILE A 165 -0.42 -8.57 8.01
N TYR A 166 -0.37 -9.14 9.22
CA TYR A 166 -0.82 -8.46 10.43
C TYR A 166 -0.23 -7.05 10.55
N ALA A 167 -1.14 -6.10 10.74
CA ALA A 167 -0.91 -4.79 11.32
C ALA A 167 -2.00 -4.53 12.37
N PRO A 168 -1.72 -3.75 13.43
CA PRO A 168 -2.74 -3.35 14.40
C PRO A 168 -3.95 -2.74 13.69
N PRO A 169 -5.20 -3.01 14.16
CA PRO A 169 -6.43 -2.55 13.51
C PRO A 169 -6.43 -1.08 13.10
N ASP A 170 -5.87 -0.22 13.96
CA ASP A 170 -5.84 1.22 13.78
C ASP A 170 -4.88 1.67 12.65
N GLU A 171 -3.91 0.83 12.26
CA GLU A 171 -2.95 1.08 11.18
C GLU A 171 -3.39 0.50 9.83
N ARG A 172 -4.48 -0.27 9.81
CA ARG A 172 -4.94 -0.93 8.59
C ARG A 172 -5.60 0.07 7.65
N PHE A 173 -5.48 -0.21 6.36
CA PHE A 173 -6.28 0.49 5.37
C PHE A 173 -7.76 0.25 5.61
N SER A 174 -8.59 1.28 5.39
CA SER A 174 -10.02 1.07 5.31
C SER A 174 -10.36 0.07 4.20
N PRO A 175 -11.47 -0.69 4.29
CA PRO A 175 -11.80 -1.71 3.29
C PRO A 175 -11.81 -1.18 1.85
N LYS A 176 -12.28 0.06 1.66
CA LYS A 176 -12.27 0.74 0.36
C LYS A 176 -10.85 0.99 -0.16
N LYS A 177 -9.95 1.54 0.66
CA LYS A 177 -8.55 1.80 0.29
C LYS A 177 -7.77 0.51 0.06
N GLN A 178 -7.98 -0.51 0.89
CA GLN A 178 -7.35 -1.82 0.71
C GLN A 178 -7.78 -2.47 -0.61
N SER A 179 -9.07 -2.39 -0.95
CA SER A 179 -9.56 -2.88 -2.25
C SER A 179 -8.95 -2.13 -3.43
N GLU A 180 -8.76 -0.81 -3.30
CA GLU A 180 -8.09 0.01 -4.32
C GLU A 180 -6.61 -0.37 -4.47
N LEU A 181 -5.89 -0.55 -3.36
CA LEU A 181 -4.50 -1.01 -3.36
C LEU A 181 -4.35 -2.38 -4.05
N ILE A 182 -5.24 -3.34 -3.73
CA ILE A 182 -5.28 -4.65 -4.39
C ILE A 182 -5.49 -4.49 -5.90
N SER A 183 -6.47 -3.66 -6.31
CA SER A 183 -6.76 -3.41 -7.72
C SER A 183 -5.54 -2.83 -8.45
N ASN A 184 -4.87 -1.86 -7.85
CA ASN A 184 -3.68 -1.21 -8.42
C ASN A 184 -2.50 -2.18 -8.48
N ALA A 185 -2.27 -2.99 -7.45
CA ALA A 185 -1.24 -4.02 -7.44
C ALA A 185 -1.46 -5.08 -8.53
N ILE A 186 -2.72 -5.51 -8.72
CA ILE A 186 -3.11 -6.41 -9.80
C ILE A 186 -2.84 -5.77 -11.17
N GLN A 187 -3.23 -4.51 -11.36
CA GLN A 187 -2.97 -3.78 -12.60
C GLN A 187 -1.46 -3.66 -12.89
N ALA A 188 -0.65 -3.35 -11.89
CA ALA A 188 0.81 -3.28 -11.99
C ALA A 188 1.45 -4.64 -12.28
N ALA A 189 0.97 -5.73 -11.65
CA ALA A 189 1.47 -7.08 -11.95
C ALA A 189 1.16 -7.50 -13.39
N MET A 190 -0.03 -7.16 -13.91
CA MET A 190 -0.36 -7.41 -15.31
C MET A 190 0.57 -6.67 -16.27
N CYS A 191 0.95 -5.45 -15.92
CA CYS A 191 1.95 -4.68 -16.65
C CYS A 191 3.32 -5.41 -16.77
N LEU A 192 3.67 -6.28 -15.81
CA LEU A 192 4.88 -7.10 -15.85
C LEU A 192 4.70 -8.39 -16.68
N VAL A 193 3.54 -9.06 -16.55
CA VAL A 193 3.28 -10.37 -17.18
C VAL A 193 2.98 -10.27 -18.68
N ILE A 194 2.38 -9.16 -19.13
CA ILE A 194 1.95 -9.02 -20.52
C ILE A 194 3.10 -9.03 -21.52
N PRO A 195 4.19 -8.27 -21.31
CA PRO A 195 5.35 -8.35 -22.21
C PRO A 195 5.90 -9.78 -22.32
N GLU A 196 5.95 -10.51 -21.22
CA GLU A 196 6.39 -11.91 -21.19
C GLU A 196 5.44 -12.84 -21.95
N ALA A 197 4.12 -12.65 -21.80
CA ALA A 197 3.12 -13.39 -22.57
C ALA A 197 3.21 -13.09 -24.07
N LYS A 198 3.42 -11.83 -24.48
CA LYS A 198 3.62 -11.46 -25.90
C LYS A 198 4.86 -12.12 -26.50
N ALA A 199 5.95 -12.21 -25.73
CA ALA A 199 7.16 -12.93 -26.13
C ALA A 199 6.92 -14.45 -26.35
N MET A 200 5.95 -15.06 -25.65
CA MET A 200 5.57 -16.46 -25.89
C MET A 200 4.78 -16.67 -27.19
N PHE A 201 4.08 -15.65 -27.69
CA PHE A 201 3.27 -15.73 -28.93
C PHE A 201 4.03 -15.29 -30.19
N LYS A 202 5.00 -14.39 -30.08
CA LYS A 202 5.91 -14.09 -31.19
C LYS A 202 6.90 -15.25 -31.34
N GLU A 203 6.68 -16.12 -32.32
CA GLU A 203 7.73 -17.04 -32.80
C GLU A 203 8.93 -16.21 -33.29
N GLY A 204 9.90 -15.93 -32.41
CA GLY A 204 11.19 -15.39 -32.84
C GLY A 204 11.96 -14.46 -31.91
N SER A 205 11.35 -13.77 -30.94
CA SER A 205 12.13 -12.86 -30.07
C SER A 205 11.54 -12.67 -28.67
N SER A 206 12.35 -12.99 -27.64
CA SER A 206 12.07 -12.74 -26.23
C SER A 206 12.41 -11.32 -25.78
N HIS A 207 12.73 -10.43 -26.73
CA HIS A 207 13.28 -9.09 -26.51
C HIS A 207 12.61 -8.09 -27.47
N PHE A 208 12.58 -6.81 -27.10
CA PHE A 208 12.07 -5.76 -27.98
C PHE A 208 13.05 -5.47 -29.12
N GLU A 209 12.55 -5.40 -30.35
CA GLU A 209 13.35 -5.14 -31.55
C GLU A 209 13.46 -3.63 -31.86
N SER A 210 12.60 -2.80 -31.27
CA SER A 210 12.68 -1.34 -31.41
C SER A 210 12.00 -0.58 -30.26
N PHE A 211 12.37 0.70 -30.08
CA PHE A 211 11.66 1.61 -29.15
C PHE A 211 10.18 1.79 -29.49
N ASN A 212 9.80 1.61 -30.75
CA ASN A 212 8.39 1.65 -31.15
C ASN A 212 7.59 0.49 -30.53
N GLU A 213 8.18 -0.70 -30.39
CA GLU A 213 7.52 -1.82 -29.72
C GLU A 213 7.29 -1.54 -28.23
N ILE A 214 8.23 -0.85 -27.58
CA ILE A 214 8.07 -0.40 -26.18
C ILE A 214 6.96 0.65 -26.08
N ALA A 215 6.92 1.63 -27.01
CA ALA A 215 5.89 2.66 -27.04
C ALA A 215 4.48 2.06 -27.26
N GLN A 216 4.38 1.00 -28.07
CA GLN A 216 3.13 0.27 -28.32
C GLN A 216 2.52 -0.35 -27.06
N LEU A 217 3.31 -0.62 -26.00
CA LEU A 217 2.76 -1.06 -24.71
C LEU A 217 1.74 -0.06 -24.15
N PHE A 218 1.91 1.23 -24.44
CA PHE A 218 1.08 2.32 -23.91
C PHE A 218 -0.02 2.76 -24.88
N THR A 219 0.15 2.58 -26.19
CA THR A 219 -0.78 3.11 -27.21
C THR A 219 -1.68 2.05 -27.85
N SER A 220 -1.26 0.80 -27.92
CA SER A 220 -2.02 -0.23 -28.63
C SER A 220 -3.22 -0.72 -27.81
N THR A 221 -4.41 -0.72 -28.43
CA THR A 221 -5.57 -1.45 -27.94
C THR A 221 -5.26 -2.95 -27.92
N ARG A 222 -5.58 -3.61 -26.81
CA ARG A 222 -5.23 -5.01 -26.58
C ARG A 222 -6.29 -5.92 -27.15
N ASP A 223 -5.85 -7.02 -27.76
CA ASP A 223 -6.74 -8.05 -28.29
C ASP A 223 -7.15 -9.04 -27.20
N GLN A 224 -8.37 -9.59 -27.28
CA GLN A 224 -8.94 -10.53 -26.31
C GLN A 224 -8.05 -11.76 -26.05
N GLY A 225 -7.26 -12.19 -27.04
CA GLY A 225 -6.34 -13.33 -26.92
C GLY A 225 -5.16 -13.10 -25.96
N GLU A 226 -4.71 -11.85 -25.81
CA GLU A 226 -3.61 -11.50 -24.90
C GLU A 226 -4.08 -11.56 -23.43
N GLU A 227 -5.31 -11.13 -23.17
CA GLU A 227 -5.91 -11.15 -21.83
C GLU A 227 -6.15 -12.58 -21.33
N GLU A 228 -6.60 -13.48 -22.21
CA GLU A 228 -6.84 -14.88 -21.86
C GLU A 228 -5.56 -15.63 -21.48
N CYS A 229 -4.44 -15.34 -22.15
CA CYS A 229 -3.13 -15.92 -21.84
C CYS A 229 -2.59 -15.43 -20.49
N VAL A 230 -2.71 -14.13 -20.20
CA VAL A 230 -2.33 -13.56 -18.90
C VAL A 230 -3.09 -14.24 -17.78
N VAL A 231 -4.40 -14.45 -17.93
CA VAL A 231 -5.21 -15.18 -16.95
C VAL A 231 -4.77 -16.64 -16.83
N LYS A 232 -4.39 -17.30 -17.94
CA LYS A 232 -3.90 -18.69 -17.93
C LYS A 232 -2.54 -18.85 -17.23
N ASN A 233 -1.63 -17.90 -17.41
CA ASN A 233 -0.33 -17.91 -16.73
C ASN A 233 -0.47 -17.59 -15.25
N LEU A 234 -1.31 -16.60 -14.91
CA LEU A 234 -1.61 -16.24 -13.52
C LEU A 234 -2.32 -17.37 -12.77
N LYS A 235 -3.15 -18.19 -13.45
CA LYS A 235 -3.79 -19.38 -12.86
C LYS A 235 -2.81 -20.35 -12.19
N ARG A 236 -1.57 -20.40 -12.66
CA ARG A 236 -0.53 -21.31 -12.12
C ARG A 236 0.20 -20.73 -10.92
N ALA A 237 0.15 -19.41 -10.75
CA ALA A 237 0.91 -18.71 -9.71
C ALA A 237 0.04 -18.30 -8.52
N VAL A 238 -1.26 -18.08 -8.72
CA VAL A 238 -2.10 -17.31 -7.80
C VAL A 238 -3.36 -18.10 -7.37
N PRO A 239 -3.81 -17.99 -6.11
CA PRO A 239 -5.04 -18.65 -5.64
C PRO A 239 -6.32 -18.22 -6.39
N ASP A 240 -7.32 -19.11 -6.46
CA ASP A 240 -8.57 -18.94 -7.20
C ASP A 240 -9.36 -17.67 -6.84
N ASP A 241 -9.40 -17.30 -5.57
CA ASP A 241 -10.13 -16.10 -5.14
C ASP A 241 -9.47 -14.81 -5.62
N PHE A 242 -8.14 -14.81 -5.73
CA PHE A 242 -7.41 -13.68 -6.29
C PHE A 242 -7.50 -13.67 -7.82
N LEU A 243 -7.58 -14.84 -8.48
CA LEU A 243 -7.88 -14.93 -9.90
C LEU A 243 -9.27 -14.39 -10.26
N LYS A 244 -10.29 -14.62 -9.42
CA LYS A 244 -11.61 -13.99 -9.59
C LYS A 244 -11.51 -12.47 -9.52
N LYS A 245 -10.75 -11.92 -8.57
CA LYS A 245 -10.49 -10.47 -8.47
C LYS A 245 -9.76 -9.94 -9.70
N ILE A 246 -8.73 -10.64 -10.19
CA ILE A 246 -8.03 -10.28 -11.44
C ILE A 246 -9.01 -10.18 -12.61
N LYS A 247 -9.85 -11.20 -12.83
CA LYS A 247 -10.85 -11.19 -13.90
C LYS A 247 -11.83 -10.03 -13.79
N GLN A 248 -12.26 -9.69 -12.56
CA GLN A 248 -13.13 -8.55 -12.32
C GLN A 248 -12.43 -7.22 -12.67
N VAL A 249 -11.16 -7.05 -12.30
CA VAL A 249 -10.37 -5.85 -12.63
C VAL A 249 -10.18 -5.72 -14.14
N ILE A 250 -9.81 -6.80 -14.84
CA ILE A 250 -9.65 -6.82 -16.31
C ILE A 250 -10.97 -6.41 -16.99
N LYS A 251 -12.09 -6.99 -16.57
CA LYS A 251 -13.41 -6.69 -17.16
C LYS A 251 -13.84 -5.23 -16.93
N LYS A 252 -13.53 -4.67 -15.76
CA LYS A 252 -13.92 -3.30 -15.38
C LYS A 252 -13.05 -2.24 -16.05
N ASN A 253 -11.75 -2.51 -16.13
CA ASN A 253 -10.75 -1.64 -16.72
C ASN A 253 -9.91 -2.48 -17.68
N PRO A 254 -10.21 -2.51 -19.00
CA PRO A 254 -9.34 -3.16 -19.96
C PRO A 254 -7.96 -2.56 -19.75
N VAL A 255 -7.02 -3.42 -19.39
CA VAL A 255 -5.77 -2.98 -18.81
C VAL A 255 -5.07 -2.14 -19.88
N LYS A 256 -4.82 -0.87 -19.58
CA LYS A 256 -4.01 0.02 -20.43
C LYS A 256 -2.89 0.50 -19.54
N PHE A 257 -1.65 0.43 -20.04
CA PHE A 257 -0.57 1.09 -19.32
C PHE A 257 -0.85 2.60 -19.42
N PRO A 258 -0.90 3.34 -18.30
CA PRO A 258 -0.97 4.79 -18.39
C PRO A 258 0.27 5.27 -19.14
N LEU A 259 0.08 6.18 -20.10
CA LEU A 259 1.19 6.77 -20.83
C LEU A 259 2.07 7.54 -19.82
N PRO A 260 3.36 7.20 -19.69
CA PRO A 260 4.26 7.90 -18.77
C PRO A 260 4.33 9.38 -19.13
N GLU A 261 4.27 10.24 -18.12
CA GLU A 261 4.20 11.69 -18.30
C GLU A 261 5.38 12.24 -19.11
N ILE A 262 6.58 11.68 -18.90
CA ILE A 262 7.79 12.03 -19.64
C ILE A 262 7.64 11.88 -21.16
N ILE A 263 6.89 10.90 -21.66
CA ILE A 263 6.70 10.69 -23.10
C ILE A 263 5.36 11.21 -23.62
N ALA A 264 4.56 11.89 -22.78
CA ALA A 264 3.23 12.35 -23.14
C ALA A 264 3.25 13.47 -24.19
N GLY A 265 4.22 14.40 -24.09
CA GLY A 265 4.43 15.47 -25.06
C GLY A 265 5.36 15.09 -26.20
N ASN A 266 6.56 14.60 -25.85
CA ASN A 266 7.58 14.19 -26.82
C ASN A 266 8.06 12.77 -26.51
N LYS A 267 7.84 11.85 -27.46
CA LYS A 267 8.17 10.42 -27.31
C LYS A 267 9.66 10.12 -27.15
N PHE A 268 10.52 11.05 -27.55
CA PHE A 268 11.97 10.87 -27.58
C PHE A 268 12.72 11.74 -26.56
N VAL A 269 12.03 12.58 -25.77
CA VAL A 269 12.67 13.54 -24.85
C VAL A 269 13.57 12.87 -23.80
N TRP A 270 13.26 11.65 -23.41
CA TRP A 270 14.07 10.88 -22.46
C TRP A 270 15.47 10.52 -23.00
N MET A 271 15.70 10.68 -24.30
CA MET A 271 17.01 10.49 -24.94
C MET A 271 17.86 11.77 -24.97
N ASP A 272 17.29 12.92 -24.61
CA ASP A 272 18.00 14.20 -24.63
C ASP A 272 18.89 14.33 -23.37
N ASP A 273 20.15 14.74 -23.56
CA ASP A 273 21.10 14.90 -22.45
C ASP A 273 20.62 15.94 -21.42
N ASP A 274 19.92 16.99 -21.88
CA ASP A 274 19.31 18.00 -21.01
C ASP A 274 18.25 17.37 -20.09
N GLU A 275 17.41 16.47 -20.61
CA GLU A 275 16.38 15.78 -19.82
C GLU A 275 17.02 14.76 -18.87
N PHE A 276 18.05 14.04 -19.34
CA PHE A 276 18.85 13.16 -18.48
C PHE A 276 19.46 13.92 -17.29
N GLY A 277 20.08 15.08 -17.55
CA GLY A 277 20.63 15.96 -16.52
C GLY A 277 19.55 16.53 -15.59
N ARG A 278 18.42 16.99 -16.16
CA ARG A 278 17.29 17.52 -15.39
C ARG A 278 16.72 16.47 -14.44
N GLN A 279 16.64 15.20 -14.83
CA GLN A 279 16.14 14.12 -13.97
C GLN A 279 17.01 13.87 -12.74
N MET A 280 18.31 14.18 -12.80
CA MET A 280 19.18 14.10 -11.63
C MET A 280 18.83 15.14 -10.55
N LEU A 281 18.13 16.21 -10.92
CA LEU A 281 17.73 17.31 -10.04
C LEU A 281 16.23 17.35 -9.74
N ALA A 282 15.39 16.90 -10.67
CA ALA A 282 13.93 17.01 -10.62
C ALA A 282 13.23 15.79 -11.25
N GLY A 283 13.89 14.64 -11.27
CA GLY A 283 13.33 13.35 -11.69
C GLY A 283 12.87 12.51 -10.51
N ILE A 284 12.86 11.18 -10.70
CA ILE A 284 12.36 10.22 -9.69
C ILE A 284 13.27 10.16 -8.46
N ASN A 285 14.58 10.37 -8.61
CA ASN A 285 15.55 10.32 -7.51
C ASN A 285 16.52 11.51 -7.51
N PRO A 286 16.06 12.70 -7.09
CA PRO A 286 16.84 13.95 -7.13
C PRO A 286 17.84 14.10 -5.97
N THR A 287 18.13 13.03 -5.23
CA THR A 287 18.85 13.12 -3.94
C THR A 287 20.28 12.59 -3.96
N VAL A 288 20.74 12.09 -5.11
CA VAL A 288 22.03 11.38 -5.22
C VAL A 288 23.14 12.24 -5.81
N ILE A 289 22.81 13.20 -6.68
CA ILE A 289 23.81 14.02 -7.36
C ILE A 289 24.63 14.86 -6.36
N GLN A 290 25.94 14.92 -6.59
CA GLN A 290 26.87 15.67 -5.75
C GLN A 290 27.82 16.50 -6.61
N CYS A 291 28.13 17.71 -6.14
CA CYS A 291 29.11 18.56 -6.79
C CYS A 291 30.52 17.97 -6.62
N LEU A 292 31.18 17.67 -7.73
CA LEU A 292 32.55 17.16 -7.74
C LEU A 292 33.53 18.26 -7.32
N GLN A 293 34.19 18.06 -6.17
CA GLN A 293 35.12 19.05 -5.61
C GLN A 293 36.54 18.99 -6.20
N ARG A 294 36.94 17.83 -6.76
CA ARG A 294 38.30 17.60 -7.28
C ARG A 294 38.25 16.71 -8.52
N PHE A 295 39.01 17.11 -9.53
CA PHE A 295 39.10 16.38 -10.79
C PHE A 295 40.53 15.83 -11.01
N PRO A 296 40.70 14.60 -11.53
CA PRO A 296 39.67 13.61 -11.80
C PRO A 296 39.09 13.00 -10.51
N PRO A 297 37.86 12.46 -10.54
CA PRO A 297 37.26 11.80 -9.39
C PRO A 297 38.11 10.59 -8.95
N LYS A 298 38.06 10.28 -7.66
CA LYS A 298 38.79 9.16 -7.04
C LYS A 298 37.82 8.21 -6.36
N SER A 299 38.08 6.91 -6.49
CA SER A 299 37.37 5.91 -5.71
C SER A 299 37.75 5.96 -4.23
N ARG A 300 36.95 5.30 -3.39
CA ARG A 300 37.24 5.12 -1.96
C ARG A 300 38.62 4.49 -1.71
N ASN A 301 39.09 3.65 -2.62
CA ASN A 301 40.38 2.97 -2.54
C ASN A 301 41.53 3.79 -3.16
N GLY A 302 41.28 5.04 -3.54
CA GLY A 302 42.30 5.98 -4.05
C GLY A 302 42.61 5.85 -5.54
N VAL A 303 41.94 4.95 -6.28
CA VAL A 303 42.10 4.81 -7.73
C VAL A 303 41.51 6.04 -8.42
N LYS A 304 42.32 6.73 -9.23
CA LYS A 304 41.89 7.90 -9.99
C LYS A 304 41.15 7.46 -11.26
N SER A 305 40.12 8.21 -11.63
CA SER A 305 39.44 8.04 -12.93
C SER A 305 40.39 8.37 -14.09
N SER A 306 40.19 7.70 -15.22
CA SER A 306 40.92 7.92 -16.48
C SER A 306 40.39 9.10 -17.29
N ILE A 307 39.25 9.70 -16.91
CA ILE A 307 38.65 10.85 -17.58
C ILE A 307 39.59 12.06 -17.46
N LYS A 308 39.81 12.74 -18.58
CA LYS A 308 40.65 13.93 -18.71
C LYS A 308 39.77 15.17 -18.92
N GLN A 309 40.33 16.34 -18.66
CA GLN A 309 39.63 17.61 -18.88
C GLN A 309 39.23 17.78 -20.36
N SER A 310 40.09 17.32 -21.27
CA SER A 310 39.83 17.30 -22.73
C SER A 310 38.58 16.49 -23.12
N ASP A 311 38.14 15.56 -22.27
CA ASP A 311 36.98 14.72 -22.54
C ASP A 311 35.67 15.46 -22.20
N ILE A 312 35.75 16.55 -21.41
CA ILE A 312 34.63 17.38 -20.97
C ILE A 312 34.51 18.61 -21.87
N ASP A 313 35.63 19.23 -22.22
CA ASP A 313 35.68 20.51 -22.95
C ASP A 313 35.18 20.40 -24.42
N ARG A 314 34.77 19.21 -24.88
CA ARG A 314 34.24 18.93 -26.23
C ARG A 314 32.73 18.73 -26.30
N THR A 315 32.04 18.91 -25.18
CA THR A 315 30.57 18.78 -25.05
C THR A 315 29.96 20.17 -25.02
#